data_AF-A0A172XW54-F1
#
_entry.id   AF-A0A172XW54-F1
#
_cell.length_a   1.000
_cell.length_b   1.000
_cell.length_c   1.000
_cell.angle_alpha   90.00
_cell.angle_beta   90.00
_cell.angle_gamma   90.00
#
_symmetry.space_group_name_H-M   'P 1'
#
loop_
_entity.id
_entity.type
_entity.pdbx_description
1 polymer ?
#
loop_
_entity_poly.entity_id
_entity_poly.type
_entity_poly.pdbx_seq_one_letter_code
_entity_poly.pdbx_strand_id
1 'polypeptide(L)'
;MNTLTIFLQAPAQGGNSSMMLIMMGVMFVGFYFLMIRPQQAKQKKEKTFQENLKVGTRVVLTSGLHGRIAQVQDDGFVIETLSGKLKFEKAAISREFTETRFGDKAVKTTDKLVEKKEIETTENK
;
A
#
# COMPACT_ATOMS: atom_id res chain seq x y z
N MET A 1 -25.31 -42.18 -5.12
CA MET A 1 -25.73 -41.82 -3.74
C MET A 1 -25.25 -40.42 -3.45
N ASN A 2 -26.13 -39.60 -2.89
CA ASN A 2 -26.27 -38.16 -3.15
C ASN A 2 -25.37 -37.29 -2.23
N THR A 3 -24.36 -36.62 -2.78
CA THR A 3 -23.47 -35.70 -2.03
C THR A 3 -24.15 -34.38 -1.62
N LEU A 4 -25.32 -34.09 -2.20
CA LEU A 4 -26.15 -32.94 -1.86
C LEU A 4 -26.73 -33.00 -0.43
N THR A 5 -26.83 -34.20 0.16
CA THR A 5 -27.45 -34.39 1.48
C THR A 5 -26.53 -34.01 2.65
N ILE A 6 -25.21 -34.02 2.45
CA ILE A 6 -24.23 -33.72 3.51
C ILE A 6 -24.12 -32.22 3.82
N PHE A 7 -24.43 -31.34 2.86
CA PHE A 7 -24.50 -29.89 3.12
C PHE A 7 -25.83 -29.45 3.76
N LEU A 8 -26.86 -30.31 3.80
CA LEU A 8 -28.17 -29.96 4.36
C LEU A 8 -28.35 -30.39 5.83
N GLN A 9 -27.46 -31.24 6.36
CA GLN A 9 -27.38 -31.54 7.79
C GLN A 9 -26.21 -30.81 8.45
N ALA A 10 -26.22 -29.48 8.39
CA ALA A 10 -25.71 -28.74 9.54
C ALA A 10 -26.67 -29.06 10.71
N PRO A 11 -26.20 -29.51 11.89
CA PRO A 11 -27.10 -29.69 13.01
C PRO A 11 -27.69 -28.31 13.33
N ALA A 12 -28.96 -28.10 12.95
CA ALA A 12 -29.80 -27.09 13.53
C ALA A 12 -30.07 -27.52 14.98
N GLN A 13 -29.02 -27.41 15.79
CA GLN A 13 -29.10 -27.54 17.24
C GLN A 13 -30.00 -26.38 17.67
N GLY A 14 -31.21 -26.72 18.14
CA GLY A 14 -32.22 -25.80 18.62
C GLY A 14 -31.74 -25.01 19.85
N GLY A 15 -30.80 -24.10 19.62
CA GLY A 15 -30.31 -23.12 20.57
C GLY A 15 -30.93 -21.78 20.24
N ASN A 16 -31.70 -21.26 21.19
CA ASN A 16 -32.19 -19.88 21.33
C ASN A 16 -31.84 -18.94 20.14
N SER A 17 -32.80 -18.65 19.26
CA SER A 17 -32.60 -17.82 18.04
C SER A 17 -32.01 -16.43 18.33
N SER A 18 -32.19 -15.91 19.54
CA SER A 18 -31.54 -14.68 20.01
C SER A 18 -30.01 -14.83 20.12
N MET A 19 -29.52 -15.98 20.59
CA MET A 19 -28.09 -16.32 20.65
C MET A 19 -27.46 -16.37 19.24
N MET A 20 -28.20 -16.89 18.25
CA MET A 20 -27.74 -16.95 16.86
C MET A 20 -27.64 -15.56 16.22
N LEU A 21 -28.63 -14.69 16.45
CA LEU A 21 -28.59 -13.30 15.97
C LEU A 21 -27.47 -12.48 16.62
N ILE A 22 -27.21 -12.69 17.91
CA ILE A 22 -26.09 -12.06 18.63
C ILE A 22 -24.76 -12.54 18.06
N MET A 23 -24.57 -13.86 17.86
CA MET A 23 -23.36 -14.39 17.24
C MET A 23 -23.13 -13.85 15.83
N MET A 24 -24.18 -13.77 15.03
CA MET A 24 -24.10 -13.22 13.68
C MET A 24 -23.73 -11.72 13.71
N GLY A 25 -24.33 -10.94 14.62
CA GLY A 25 -24.00 -9.52 14.80
C GLY A 25 -22.55 -9.28 15.21
N VAL A 26 -22.02 -10.07 16.16
CA VAL A 26 -20.61 -9.97 16.60
C VAL A 26 -19.65 -10.30 15.45
N MET A 27 -19.95 -11.33 14.66
CA MET A 27 -19.17 -11.69 13.47
C MET A 27 -19.12 -10.52 12.47
N PHE A 28 -20.28 -9.93 12.15
CA PHE A 28 -20.34 -8.79 11.21
C PHE A 28 -19.57 -7.58 11.72
N VAL A 29 -19.70 -7.23 13.00
CA VAL A 29 -18.97 -6.10 13.59
C VAL A 29 -17.46 -6.37 13.62
N GLY A 30 -17.04 -7.59 13.96
CA GLY A 30 -15.65 -8.01 13.97
C GLY A 30 -15.00 -7.95 12.58
N PHE A 31 -15.65 -8.53 11.57
CA PHE A 31 -15.18 -8.50 10.18
C PHE A 31 -15.19 -7.09 9.58
N TYR A 32 -16.22 -6.29 9.86
CA TYR A 32 -16.32 -4.90 9.41
C TYR A 32 -15.16 -4.06 9.93
N PHE A 33 -14.86 -4.17 11.24
CA PHE A 33 -13.79 -3.40 11.86
C PHE A 33 -12.40 -3.82 11.35
N LEU A 34 -12.19 -5.13 11.15
CA LEU A 34 -10.95 -5.66 10.63
C LEU A 34 -10.75 -5.31 9.15
N MET A 35 -11.78 -5.19 8.31
CA MET A 35 -11.60 -4.89 6.88
C MET A 35 -11.45 -3.39 6.61
N ILE A 36 -12.25 -2.54 7.25
CA ILE A 36 -12.26 -1.09 6.99
C ILE A 36 -11.01 -0.39 7.49
N ARG A 37 -10.53 -0.75 8.69
CA ARG A 37 -9.33 -0.14 9.28
C ARG A 37 -8.08 -0.30 8.41
N PRO A 38 -7.71 -1.49 7.92
CA PRO A 38 -6.54 -1.65 7.05
C PRO A 38 -6.76 -1.05 5.67
N GLN A 39 -7.98 -1.09 5.13
CA GLN A 39 -8.25 -0.54 3.79
C GLN A 39 -8.09 0.98 3.77
N GLN A 40 -8.63 1.69 4.77
CA GLN A 40 -8.44 3.14 4.90
C GLN A 40 -6.97 3.51 5.12
N ALA A 41 -6.24 2.74 5.94
CA ALA A 41 -4.82 2.98 6.17
C ALA A 41 -3.99 2.83 4.89
N LYS A 42 -4.28 1.82 4.04
CA LYS A 42 -3.62 1.65 2.75
C LYS A 42 -3.91 2.81 1.80
N GLN A 43 -5.17 3.24 1.69
CA GLN A 43 -5.55 4.37 0.82
C GLN A 43 -4.90 5.69 1.25
N LYS A 44 -4.84 5.96 2.56
CA LYS A 44 -4.17 7.17 3.08
C LYS A 44 -2.68 7.17 2.71
N LYS A 45 -1.98 6.04 2.89
CA LYS A 45 -0.56 5.92 2.53
C LYS A 45 -0.33 6.14 1.03
N GLU A 46 -1.22 5.63 0.18
CA GLU A 46 -1.12 5.83 -1.27
C GLU A 46 -1.28 7.29 -1.66
N LYS A 47 -2.29 7.98 -1.10
CA LYS A 47 -2.51 9.42 -1.34
C LYS A 47 -1.32 10.25 -0.89
N THR A 48 -0.84 10.02 0.34
CA THR A 48 0.33 10.72 0.86
C THR A 48 1.58 10.45 0.02
N PHE A 49 1.77 9.23 -0.48
CA PHE A 49 2.88 8.93 -1.38
C PHE A 49 2.81 9.76 -2.67
N GLN A 50 1.63 9.81 -3.32
CA GLN A 50 1.41 10.59 -4.54
C GLN A 50 1.65 12.09 -4.31
N GLU A 51 1.29 12.63 -3.15
CA GLU A 51 1.53 14.04 -2.77
C GLU A 51 3.02 14.33 -2.52
N ASN A 52 3.79 13.36 -2.04
CA ASN A 52 5.21 13.53 -1.74
C ASN A 52 6.14 13.35 -2.96
N LEU A 53 5.58 13.05 -4.14
CA LEU A 53 6.37 12.88 -5.36
C LEU A 53 6.87 14.23 -5.89
N LYS A 54 8.19 14.31 -6.13
CA LYS A 54 8.88 15.50 -6.63
C LYS A 54 9.41 15.28 -8.05
N VAL A 55 9.68 16.38 -8.74
CA VAL A 55 10.38 16.37 -10.03
C VAL A 55 11.73 15.68 -9.87
N GLY A 56 12.06 14.79 -10.80
CA GLY A 56 13.30 14.04 -10.82
C GLY A 56 13.23 12.66 -10.17
N THR A 57 12.17 12.33 -9.44
CA THR A 57 11.96 11.00 -8.83
C THR A 57 11.71 9.94 -9.89
N ARG A 58 12.32 8.77 -9.73
CA ARG A 58 12.03 7.59 -10.55
C ARG A 58 10.84 6.86 -9.95
N VAL A 59 9.88 6.55 -10.79
CA VAL A 59 8.62 5.92 -10.38
C VAL A 59 8.28 4.76 -11.29
N VAL A 60 7.48 3.84 -10.76
CA VAL A 60 6.89 2.74 -11.52
C VAL A 60 5.38 2.94 -11.53
N LEU A 61 4.81 2.95 -12.73
CA LEU A 61 3.37 2.99 -12.93
C LEU A 61 2.76 1.62 -12.63
N THR A 62 1.47 1.58 -12.32
CA THR A 62 0.74 0.32 -12.04
C THR A 62 0.74 -0.65 -13.23
N SER A 63 0.94 -0.14 -14.46
CA SER A 63 1.11 -0.93 -15.69
C SER A 63 2.50 -1.54 -15.89
N GLY A 64 3.44 -1.31 -14.97
CA GLY A 64 4.84 -1.76 -15.09
C GLY A 64 5.74 -0.83 -15.90
N LEU A 65 5.22 0.32 -16.37
CA LEU A 65 6.03 1.33 -17.04
C LEU A 65 6.96 2.04 -16.06
N HIS A 66 8.23 2.11 -16.42
CA HIS A 66 9.25 2.83 -15.65
C HIS A 66 9.52 4.21 -16.27
N GLY A 67 9.64 5.22 -15.42
CA GLY A 67 9.97 6.56 -15.90
C GLY A 67 10.46 7.48 -14.80
N ARG A 68 10.73 8.72 -15.17
CA ARG A 68 11.15 9.80 -14.28
C ARG A 68 10.14 10.93 -14.33
N ILE A 69 9.78 11.49 -13.18
CA ILE A 69 8.90 12.66 -13.14
C ILE A 69 9.64 13.87 -13.72
N ALA A 70 9.15 14.39 -14.84
CA ALA A 70 9.67 15.59 -15.49
C ALA A 70 8.96 16.86 -15.00
N GLN A 71 7.66 16.77 -14.70
CA GLN A 71 6.88 17.89 -14.18
C GLN A 71 5.74 17.39 -13.28
N VAL A 72 5.45 18.17 -12.24
CA VAL A 72 4.30 17.96 -11.35
C VAL A 72 3.20 18.96 -11.75
N GLN A 73 1.99 18.47 -11.98
CA GLN A 73 0.78 19.27 -12.20
C GLN A 73 -0.27 18.90 -11.15
N ASP A 74 -1.30 19.72 -10.98
CA ASP A 74 -2.32 19.50 -9.96
C ASP A 74 -3.21 18.29 -10.27
N ASP A 75 -3.43 18.02 -11.56
CA ASP A 75 -4.25 16.91 -12.06
C ASP A 75 -3.44 15.64 -12.38
N GLY A 76 -2.10 15.73 -12.42
CA GLY A 76 -1.26 14.60 -12.81
C GLY A 76 0.24 14.89 -12.86
N PHE A 77 1.00 13.95 -13.38
CA PHE A 77 2.45 14.05 -13.53
C PHE A 77 2.84 13.86 -14.99
N VAL A 78 3.79 14.66 -15.48
CA VAL A 78 4.45 14.40 -16.75
C VAL A 78 5.63 13.50 -16.46
N ILE A 79 5.58 12.27 -16.99
CA ILE A 79 6.61 11.26 -16.81
C ILE A 79 7.38 11.13 -18.12
N GLU A 80 8.70 11.26 -18.01
CA GLU A 80 9.65 10.96 -19.07
C GLU A 80 9.94 9.46 -19.07
N THR A 81 9.57 8.82 -20.17
CA THR A 81 9.79 7.41 -20.46
C THR A 81 10.78 7.29 -21.62
N LEU A 82 11.21 6.07 -21.95
CA LEU A 82 12.08 5.82 -23.10
C LEU A 82 11.47 6.27 -24.43
N SER A 83 10.14 6.29 -24.53
CA SER A 83 9.40 6.66 -25.74
C SER A 83 8.99 8.13 -25.79
N GLY A 84 9.30 8.92 -24.76
CA GLY A 84 8.97 10.35 -24.69
C GLY A 84 8.28 10.76 -23.38
N LYS A 85 7.75 11.98 -23.38
CA LYS A 85 7.07 12.60 -22.23
C LYS A 85 5.56 12.45 -22.36
N LEU A 86 4.95 11.75 -21.41
CA LEU A 86 3.51 11.53 -21.38
C LEU A 86 2.94 11.99 -20.04
N LYS A 87 1.70 12.50 -20.06
CA LYS A 87 0.98 12.89 -18.86
C LYS A 87 0.19 11.70 -18.33
N PHE A 88 0.34 11.43 -17.04
CA PHE A 88 -0.37 10.38 -16.33
C PHE A 88 -1.08 10.96 -15.12
N GLU A 89 -2.20 10.37 -14.73
CA GLU A 89 -2.89 10.72 -13.50
C GLU A 89 -2.05 10.33 -12.26
N LYS A 90 -2.29 11.04 -11.15
CA LYS A 90 -1.63 10.74 -9.86
C LYS A 90 -1.87 9.30 -9.41
N ALA A 91 -3.07 8.78 -9.65
CA ALA A 91 -3.47 7.42 -9.31
C ALA A 91 -2.75 6.32 -10.12
N ALA A 92 -2.12 6.67 -11.25
CA ALA A 92 -1.44 5.70 -12.10
C ALA A 92 -0.06 5.29 -11.54
N ILE A 93 0.48 6.06 -10.59
CA ILE A 93 1.77 5.78 -9.97
C ILE A 93 1.57 4.82 -8.80
N SER A 94 2.29 3.70 -8.82
CA SER A 94 2.21 2.71 -7.75
C SER A 94 3.31 2.92 -6.72
N ARG A 95 2.91 3.11 -5.47
CA ARG A 95 3.84 3.13 -4.33
C ARG A 95 4.60 1.81 -4.19
N GLU A 96 3.90 0.67 -4.25
CA GLU A 96 4.51 -0.65 -4.01
C GLU A 96 5.57 -1.01 -5.04
N PHE A 97 5.27 -0.80 -6.34
CA PHE A 97 6.24 -1.06 -7.40
C PHE A 97 7.42 -0.06 -7.36
N THR A 98 7.15 1.19 -6.96
CA THR A 98 8.21 2.19 -6.79
C THR A 98 9.11 1.87 -5.59
N GLU A 99 8.54 1.48 -4.45
CA GLU A 99 9.28 1.08 -3.24
C GLU A 99 10.10 -0.19 -3.48
N THR A 100 9.54 -1.20 -4.13
CA THR A 100 10.26 -2.45 -4.44
C THR A 100 11.45 -2.20 -5.38
N ARG A 101 11.29 -1.31 -6.36
CA ARG A 101 12.31 -1.08 -7.40
C ARG A 101 13.37 -0.04 -7.00
N PHE A 102 12.97 0.99 -6.26
CA PHE A 102 13.80 2.15 -5.94
C PHE A 102 13.98 2.42 -4.44
N GLY A 103 13.21 1.77 -3.57
CA GLY A 103 13.30 1.90 -2.10
C GLY A 103 14.64 1.42 -1.52
N ASP A 104 15.36 0.58 -2.24
CA ASP A 104 16.73 0.15 -1.89
C ASP A 104 17.77 1.30 -1.86
N LYS A 105 17.46 2.46 -2.45
CA LYS A 105 18.38 3.63 -2.44
C LYS A 105 18.16 4.60 -1.27
N ALA A 106 17.00 4.55 -0.61
CA ALA A 106 16.73 5.38 0.57
C ALA A 106 17.28 4.73 1.87
N VAL A 107 17.28 3.39 1.95
CA VAL A 107 17.88 2.65 3.08
C VAL A 107 19.40 2.81 3.09
N LYS A 108 20.07 2.75 1.93
CA LYS A 108 21.54 2.88 1.82
C LYS A 108 22.10 4.31 2.01
N THR A 109 21.27 5.35 1.97
CA THR A 109 21.73 6.74 2.17
C THR A 109 21.61 7.18 3.63
N THR A 110 20.61 6.65 4.35
CA THR A 110 20.45 6.93 5.78
C THR A 110 21.50 6.18 6.62
N ASP A 111 21.86 4.96 6.24
CA ASP A 111 22.91 4.17 6.92
C ASP A 111 24.32 4.80 6.78
N LYS A 112 24.64 5.34 5.59
CA LYS A 112 25.95 5.97 5.32
C LYS A 112 26.17 7.33 5.97
N LEU A 113 25.11 8.04 6.37
CA LEU A 113 25.21 9.33 7.06
C LEU A 113 25.32 9.18 8.58
N VAL A 114 24.93 8.03 9.14
CA VAL A 114 25.09 7.71 10.57
C VAL A 114 26.53 7.26 10.84
N GLU A 115 27.11 6.42 9.98
CA GLU A 115 28.49 5.94 10.15
C GLU A 115 29.56 7.05 10.01
N LYS A 116 29.32 8.07 9.17
CA LYS A 116 30.24 9.21 9.05
C LYS A 116 30.19 10.20 10.22
N LYS A 117 29.09 10.25 10.99
CA LYS A 117 28.94 11.19 12.10
C LYS A 117 29.55 10.68 13.41
N GLU A 118 29.71 9.37 13.55
CA GLU A 118 30.25 8.75 14.77
C GLU A 118 31.79 8.82 14.84
N ILE A 119 32.46 8.92 13.68
CA ILE A 119 33.93 8.93 13.60
C ILE A 119 34.51 10.31 13.95
N GLU A 120 33.87 11.43 13.56
CA GLU A 120 34.41 12.78 13.83
C GLU A 120 34.27 13.25 15.29
N THR A 121 33.45 12.60 16.12
CA THR A 121 33.30 12.97 17.54
C THR A 121 34.30 12.23 18.46
N THR A 122 35.00 11.22 17.94
CA THR A 122 35.92 10.37 18.73
C THR A 122 37.39 10.54 18.32
N GLU A 123 37.78 11.69 17.76
CA GLU A 123 39.20 12.01 17.46
C GLU A 123 39.64 13.38 18.02
N ASN A 124 38.84 14.05 18.84
CA ASN A 124 39.25 15.30 19.49
C ASN A 124 39.00 15.35 21.01
N LYS A 125 39.16 14.21 21.68
CA LYS A 125 39.33 14.15 23.13
C LYS A 125 40.49 13.25 23.50
#